data_AF-A0A254NQU2-F1
#
_entry.id   AF-A0A254NQU2-F1
#
_cell.length_a   1.000
_cell.length_b   1.000
_cell.length_c   1.000
_cell.angle_alpha   90.00
_cell.angle_beta   90.00
_cell.angle_gamma   90.00
#
_symmetry.space_group_name_H-M   'P 1'
#
loop_
_entity.id
_entity.type
_entity.pdbx_description
1 polymer ?
#
loop_
_entity_poly.entity_id
_entity_poly.type
_entity_poly.pdbx_seq_one_letter_code
_entity_poly.pdbx_strand_id
1 'polypeptide(L)'
;MNEKRKMWIWLLIPFLYGALSFVFIRIVPPLIAQIVMGAFWLWVGMQFARLGGSSIRNFVWGNSLWLISFLLFLWQFVLLNDENRNMVIASLSQNYMLAFVVSGVWAYKLSNPSVFYSTTAILLAYLVMFAVFAIGFVWGKIKKAGYSKQTANR
;
A
#
# COMPACT_ATOMS: atom_id res chain seq x y z
N MET A 1 13.78 2.96 20.42
CA MET A 1 13.48 3.66 19.13
C MET A 1 12.14 4.37 19.26
N ASN A 2 12.07 5.67 18.94
CA ASN A 2 10.83 6.47 19.00
C ASN A 2 9.72 5.84 18.12
N GLU A 3 8.48 5.78 18.60
CA GLU A 3 7.32 5.24 17.87
C GLU A 3 7.17 5.84 16.48
N LYS A 4 7.47 7.14 16.32
CA LYS A 4 7.46 7.81 15.01
C LYS A 4 8.48 7.20 14.03
N ARG A 5 9.65 6.80 14.52
CA ARG A 5 10.72 6.21 13.70
C ARG A 5 10.34 4.78 13.27
N LYS A 6 9.68 4.00 14.14
CA LYS A 6 9.13 2.68 13.78
C LYS A 6 8.12 2.78 12.63
N MET A 7 7.24 3.77 12.67
CA MET A 7 6.21 3.97 11.64
C MET A 7 6.81 4.30 10.28
N TRP A 8 7.81 5.17 10.22
CA TRP A 8 8.52 5.43 8.97
C TRP A 8 9.16 4.17 8.38
N ILE A 9 9.73 3.31 9.22
CA ILE A 9 10.28 2.03 8.77
C ILE A 9 9.19 1.17 8.14
N TRP A 10 8.00 1.07 8.76
CA TRP A 10 6.90 0.30 8.19
C TRP A 10 6.42 0.84 6.85
N LEU A 11 6.35 2.16 6.69
CA LEU A 11 5.96 2.79 5.43
C LEU A 11 7.01 2.59 4.31
N LEU A 12 8.27 2.33 4.66
CA LEU A 12 9.34 2.07 3.70
C LEU A 12 9.43 0.60 3.26
N ILE A 13 8.83 -0.34 4.01
CA ILE A 13 8.88 -1.78 3.68
C ILE A 13 8.38 -2.09 2.26
N PRO A 14 7.29 -1.49 1.74
CA PRO A 14 6.86 -1.74 0.36
C PRO A 14 7.92 -1.36 -0.68
N PHE A 15 8.67 -0.26 -0.47
CA PHE A 15 9.80 0.08 -1.34
C PHE A 15 10.92 -0.97 -1.28
N LEU A 16 11.26 -1.43 -0.08
CA LEU A 16 12.29 -2.46 0.10
C LEU A 16 11.90 -3.77 -0.57
N TYR A 17 10.64 -4.19 -0.43
CA TYR A 17 10.11 -5.34 -1.13
C TYR A 17 10.19 -5.16 -2.64
N GLY A 18 9.74 -4.01 -3.16
CA GLY A 18 9.80 -3.70 -4.59
C GLY A 18 11.21 -3.76 -5.16
N ALA A 19 12.16 -3.11 -4.47
CA ALA A 19 13.56 -3.06 -4.88
C ALA A 19 14.21 -4.45 -4.89
N LEU A 20 13.85 -5.34 -3.97
CA LEU A 20 14.39 -6.70 -3.85
C LEU A 20 13.56 -7.76 -4.57
N SER A 21 12.47 -7.37 -5.24
CA SER A 21 11.51 -8.29 -5.86
C SER A 21 12.14 -9.21 -6.91
N PHE A 22 13.18 -8.76 -7.60
CA PHE A 22 13.92 -9.58 -8.57
C PHE A 22 14.59 -10.80 -7.93
N VAL A 23 14.96 -10.71 -6.64
CA VAL A 23 15.44 -11.84 -5.83
C VAL A 23 14.26 -12.65 -5.32
N PHE A 24 13.25 -11.96 -4.74
CA PHE A 24 12.13 -12.63 -4.10
C PHE A 24 11.26 -13.42 -5.08
N ILE A 25 11.05 -12.96 -6.31
CA ILE A 25 10.17 -13.65 -7.27
C ILE A 25 10.68 -15.04 -7.66
N ARG A 26 11.99 -15.30 -7.49
CA ARG A 26 12.60 -16.62 -7.73
C ARG A 26 12.37 -17.60 -6.59
N ILE A 27 12.04 -17.09 -5.40
CA ILE A 27 11.97 -17.85 -4.15
C ILE A 27 10.53 -17.93 -3.63
N VAL A 28 9.81 -16.83 -3.75
CA VAL A 28 8.45 -16.61 -3.21
C VAL A 28 7.50 -16.37 -4.38
N PRO A 29 6.52 -17.26 -4.60
CA PRO A 29 5.46 -17.04 -5.57
C PRO A 29 4.76 -15.68 -5.36
N PRO A 30 4.46 -14.92 -6.43
CA PRO A 30 3.84 -13.59 -6.32
C PRO A 30 2.56 -13.55 -5.48
N LEU A 31 1.75 -14.61 -5.52
CA LEU A 31 0.52 -14.72 -4.72
C LEU A 31 0.81 -14.80 -3.22
N ILE A 32 1.85 -15.53 -2.80
CA ILE A 32 2.24 -15.64 -1.39
C ILE A 32 2.73 -14.28 -0.89
N ALA A 33 3.57 -13.60 -1.69
CA ALA A 33 4.06 -12.28 -1.34
C ALA A 33 2.92 -11.26 -1.20
N GLN A 34 1.92 -11.32 -2.08
CA GLN A 34 0.72 -10.49 -2.00
C GLN A 34 -0.06 -10.74 -0.70
N ILE A 35 -0.26 -12.00 -0.30
CA ILE A 35 -0.99 -12.33 0.94
C ILE A 35 -0.22 -11.81 2.17
N VAL A 36 1.10 -12.06 2.21
CA VAL A 36 1.95 -11.62 3.33
C VAL A 36 1.99 -10.10 3.42
N MET A 37 2.22 -9.41 2.30
CA MET A 37 2.26 -7.95 2.28
C MET A 37 0.88 -7.35 2.53
N GLY A 38 -0.19 -7.96 2.06
CA GLY A 38 -1.57 -7.57 2.36
C GLY A 38 -1.87 -7.64 3.86
N ALA A 39 -1.53 -8.75 4.52
CA ALA A 39 -1.70 -8.90 5.96
C ALA A 39 -0.84 -7.89 6.75
N PHE A 40 0.40 -7.68 6.31
CA PHE A 40 1.27 -6.65 6.87
C PHE A 40 0.67 -5.25 6.72
N TRP A 41 0.20 -4.88 5.53
CA TRP A 41 -0.31 -3.54 5.24
C TRP A 41 -1.64 -3.26 5.95
N LEU A 42 -2.50 -4.28 6.09
CA LEU A 42 -3.69 -4.25 6.95
C LEU A 42 -3.30 -3.97 8.41
N TRP A 43 -2.26 -4.66 8.90
CA TRP A 43 -1.75 -4.45 10.25
C TRP A 43 -1.15 -3.07 10.45
N VAL A 44 -0.40 -2.54 9.48
CA VAL A 44 0.11 -1.16 9.52
C VAL A 44 -1.06 -0.18 9.66
N GLY A 45 -2.13 -0.34 8.88
CA GLY A 45 -3.36 0.45 9.02
C GLY A 45 -3.90 0.43 10.45
N MET A 46 -4.00 -0.76 11.06
CA MET A 46 -4.43 -0.90 12.46
C MET A 46 -3.52 -0.16 13.45
N GLN A 47 -2.20 -0.19 13.25
CA GLN A 47 -1.25 0.51 14.13
C GLN A 47 -1.43 2.03 14.05
N PHE A 48 -1.58 2.57 12.84
CA PHE A 48 -1.81 4.00 12.64
C PHE A 48 -3.13 4.48 13.25
N ALA A 49 -4.18 3.63 13.26
CA ALA A 49 -5.44 3.97 13.92
C ALA A 49 -5.34 4.03 15.46
N ARG A 50 -4.38 3.31 16.04
CA ARG A 50 -4.21 3.24 17.50
C ARG A 50 -3.39 4.39 18.06
N LEU A 51 -2.65 5.10 17.22
CA LEU A 51 -1.92 6.30 17.59
C LEU A 51 -2.78 7.32 18.34
N GLY A 52 -2.15 8.04 19.26
CA GLY A 52 -2.75 9.21 19.89
C GLY A 52 -2.96 10.36 18.88
N GLY A 53 -3.81 11.32 19.24
CA GLY A 53 -4.08 12.51 18.44
C GLY A 53 -5.18 12.34 17.39
N SER A 54 -5.16 13.22 16.37
CA SER A 54 -6.20 13.27 15.33
C SER A 54 -6.16 12.05 14.42
N SER A 55 -7.30 11.35 14.33
CA SER A 55 -7.49 10.18 13.45
C SER A 55 -7.23 10.52 11.98
N ILE A 56 -7.66 11.69 11.52
CA ILE A 56 -7.48 12.12 10.13
C ILE A 56 -5.99 12.31 9.83
N ARG A 57 -5.27 12.97 10.75
CA ARG A 57 -3.82 13.18 10.63
C ARG A 57 -3.07 11.85 10.52
N ASN A 58 -3.44 10.87 11.35
CA ASN A 58 -2.79 9.56 11.34
C ASN A 58 -3.08 8.78 10.05
N PHE A 59 -4.31 8.87 9.53
CA PHE A 59 -4.67 8.26 8.25
C PHE A 59 -3.89 8.84 7.07
N VAL A 60 -3.83 10.17 6.98
CA VAL A 60 -3.07 10.88 5.94
C VAL A 60 -1.58 10.56 6.05
N TRP A 61 -1.03 10.56 7.26
CA TRP A 61 0.38 10.24 7.46
C TRP A 61 0.71 8.81 7.05
N GLY A 62 -0.13 7.83 7.41
CA GLY A 62 0.07 6.42 7.04
C GLY A 62 -0.06 6.16 5.54
N ASN A 63 -0.71 7.04 4.78
CA ASN A 63 -0.81 6.95 3.32
C ASN A 63 0.09 7.95 2.58
N SER A 64 0.96 8.68 3.29
CA SER A 64 1.78 9.73 2.66
C SER A 64 2.71 9.20 1.57
N LEU A 65 3.48 8.13 1.84
CA LEU A 65 4.35 7.52 0.84
C LEU A 65 3.56 6.82 -0.27
N TRP A 66 2.40 6.23 0.05
CA TRP A 66 1.49 5.69 -0.96
C TRP A 66 1.03 6.78 -1.92
N LEU A 67 0.59 7.93 -1.41
CA LEU A 67 0.10 9.05 -2.21
C LEU A 67 1.21 9.65 -3.07
N ILE A 68 2.39 9.88 -2.49
CA ILE A 68 3.55 10.37 -3.24
C ILE A 68 3.88 9.41 -4.38
N SER A 69 4.01 8.11 -4.08
CA SER A 69 4.34 7.09 -5.07
C SER A 69 3.26 6.97 -6.16
N PHE A 70 1.99 7.07 -5.80
CA PHE A 70 0.87 7.06 -6.74
C PHE A 70 0.88 8.27 -7.67
N LEU A 71 1.14 9.48 -7.15
CA LEU A 71 1.24 10.69 -7.96
C LEU A 71 2.44 10.63 -8.92
N LEU A 72 3.57 10.08 -8.47
CA LEU A 72 4.72 9.82 -9.35
C LEU A 72 4.37 8.82 -10.45
N PHE A 73 3.61 7.77 -10.13
CA PHE A 73 3.14 6.82 -11.13
C PHE A 73 2.23 7.50 -12.17
N LEU A 74 1.25 8.30 -11.74
CA LEU A 74 0.37 9.04 -12.66
C LEU A 74 1.17 9.97 -13.56
N TRP A 75 2.13 10.70 -12.97
CA TRP A 75 2.99 11.59 -13.74
C TRP A 75 3.79 10.82 -14.80
N GLN A 76 4.45 9.72 -14.43
CA GLN A 76 5.33 9.00 -15.35
C GLN A 76 4.58 8.16 -16.39
N PHE A 77 3.46 7.52 -16.03
CA PHE A 77 2.82 6.52 -16.89
C PHE A 77 1.48 6.95 -17.49
N VAL A 78 0.85 8.00 -16.97
CA VAL A 78 -0.43 8.51 -17.49
C VAL A 78 -0.26 9.83 -18.22
N LEU A 79 0.58 10.74 -17.71
CA LEU A 79 0.73 12.07 -18.27
C LEU A 79 1.89 12.20 -19.28
N LEU A 80 2.90 11.34 -19.20
CA LEU A 80 4.07 11.38 -20.08
C LEU A 80 4.05 10.24 -21.09
N ASN A 81 4.48 10.58 -22.31
CA ASN A 81 4.86 9.61 -23.34
C ASN A 81 6.14 8.88 -22.93
N ASP A 82 6.30 7.66 -23.43
CA ASP A 82 7.38 6.73 -23.08
C ASP A 82 8.78 7.36 -23.20
N GLU A 83 9.02 8.17 -24.23
CA GLU A 83 10.31 8.85 -24.51
C GLU A 83 10.70 9.90 -23.45
N ASN A 84 9.72 10.44 -22.72
CA ASN A 84 9.93 11.52 -21.76
C ASN A 84 9.97 11.03 -20.31
N ARG A 85 9.90 9.71 -20.09
CA ARG A 85 9.89 9.13 -18.74
C ARG A 85 11.26 9.18 -18.09
N ASN A 86 11.29 9.60 -16.84
CA ASN A 86 12.43 9.35 -15.98
C ASN A 86 12.31 7.92 -15.42
N MET A 87 13.13 7.01 -15.95
CA MET A 87 13.09 5.59 -15.57
C MET A 87 13.31 5.35 -14.07
N VAL A 88 14.12 6.18 -13.40
CA VAL A 88 14.36 6.05 -11.95
C VAL A 88 13.08 6.36 -11.16
N ILE A 89 12.42 7.47 -11.49
CA ILE A 89 11.15 7.86 -10.84
C ILE A 89 10.06 6.85 -11.15
N ALA A 90 9.99 6.41 -12.41
CA ALA A 90 9.04 5.42 -12.89
C ALA A 90 9.18 4.10 -12.10
N SER A 91 10.40 3.56 -12.01
CA SER A 91 10.68 2.34 -11.23
C SER A 91 10.38 2.51 -9.75
N LEU A 92 10.74 3.66 -9.15
CA LEU A 92 10.44 3.95 -7.75
C LEU A 92 8.92 3.88 -7.49
N SER A 93 8.13 4.49 -8.38
CA SER A 93 6.68 4.46 -8.27
C SER A 93 6.11 3.04 -8.42
N GLN A 94 6.63 2.20 -9.31
CA GLN A 94 6.11 0.84 -9.47
C GLN A 94 6.52 -0.08 -8.31
N ASN A 95 7.74 0.09 -7.80
CA ASN A 95 8.27 -0.73 -6.71
C ASN A 95 7.42 -0.66 -5.45
N TYR A 96 6.88 0.52 -5.11
CA TYR A 96 6.11 0.69 -3.89
C TYR A 96 4.86 -0.21 -3.82
N MET A 97 4.12 -0.33 -4.92
CA MET A 97 2.90 -1.12 -4.95
C MET A 97 3.14 -2.59 -5.29
N LEU A 98 4.37 -2.96 -5.69
CA LEU A 98 4.63 -4.16 -6.49
C LEU A 98 4.07 -5.46 -5.90
N ALA A 99 4.04 -5.60 -4.57
CA ALA A 99 3.44 -6.76 -3.91
C ALA A 99 1.96 -6.95 -4.28
N PHE A 100 1.24 -5.85 -4.53
CA PHE A 100 -0.17 -5.78 -4.87
C PHE A 100 -0.49 -5.98 -6.35
N VAL A 101 0.51 -6.14 -7.21
CA VAL A 101 0.29 -6.27 -8.67
C VAL A 101 -0.64 -7.43 -9.02
N VAL A 102 -0.58 -8.55 -8.31
CA VAL A 102 -1.46 -9.71 -8.53
C VAL A 102 -2.92 -9.33 -8.33
N SER A 103 -3.24 -8.60 -7.25
CA SER A 103 -4.61 -8.13 -7.02
C SER A 103 -5.07 -7.10 -8.06
N GLY A 104 -4.16 -6.24 -8.53
CA GLY A 104 -4.47 -5.31 -9.62
C GLY A 104 -4.83 -6.04 -10.91
N VAL A 105 -4.07 -7.08 -11.28
CA VAL A 105 -4.35 -7.94 -12.44
C VAL A 105 -5.68 -8.69 -12.28
N TRP A 106 -5.98 -9.21 -11.09
CA TRP A 106 -7.25 -9.89 -10.84
C TRP A 106 -8.45 -8.93 -10.90
N ALA A 107 -8.35 -7.78 -10.23
CA ALA A 107 -9.37 -6.73 -10.30
C ALA A 107 -9.60 -6.29 -11.76
N TYR A 108 -8.52 -6.17 -12.53
CA TYR A 108 -8.60 -5.85 -13.94
C TYR A 108 -9.36 -6.92 -14.73
N LYS A 109 -8.97 -8.20 -14.61
CA LYS A 109 -9.60 -9.32 -15.33
C LYS A 109 -11.08 -9.49 -15.00
N LEU A 110 -11.49 -9.16 -13.78
CA LEU A 110 -12.92 -9.15 -13.39
C LEU A 110 -13.71 -8.07 -14.14
N SER A 111 -13.07 -6.93 -14.46
CA SER A 111 -13.72 -5.81 -15.16
C SER A 111 -13.64 -5.92 -16.69
N ASN A 112 -12.53 -6.44 -17.23
CA ASN A 112 -12.22 -6.47 -18.65
C ASN A 112 -11.43 -7.74 -18.99
N PRO A 113 -12.11 -8.84 -19.37
CA PRO A 113 -11.46 -10.12 -19.60
C PRO A 113 -10.72 -10.24 -20.95
N SER A 114 -10.96 -9.33 -21.89
CA SER A 114 -10.59 -9.50 -23.31
C SER A 114 -9.32 -8.78 -23.77
N VAL A 115 -8.95 -7.66 -23.16
CA VAL A 115 -7.75 -6.87 -23.49
C VAL A 115 -6.99 -6.63 -22.19
N PHE A 116 -5.66 -6.56 -22.20
CA PHE A 116 -4.87 -6.30 -20.99
C PHE A 116 -4.01 -5.04 -21.13
N TYR A 117 -4.27 -4.05 -20.26
CA TYR A 117 -3.46 -2.84 -20.14
C TYR A 117 -2.72 -2.83 -18.79
N SER A 118 -1.38 -2.86 -18.84
CA SER A 118 -0.52 -2.92 -17.66
C SER A 118 -0.70 -1.70 -16.75
N THR A 119 -0.79 -0.50 -17.32
CA THR A 119 -1.05 0.76 -16.58
C THR A 119 -2.32 0.67 -15.74
N THR A 120 -3.41 0.13 -16.30
CA THR A 120 -4.67 -0.03 -15.57
C THR A 120 -4.58 -1.06 -14.45
N ALA A 121 -3.90 -2.18 -14.69
CA ALA A 121 -3.63 -3.17 -13.64
C ALA A 121 -2.81 -2.56 -12.49
N ILE A 122 -1.83 -1.70 -12.81
CA ILE A 122 -1.01 -1.01 -11.81
C ILE A 122 -1.85 0.01 -11.01
N LEU A 123 -2.71 0.79 -11.67
CA LEU A 123 -3.66 1.68 -10.99
C LEU A 123 -4.53 0.92 -10.00
N LEU A 124 -5.07 -0.23 -10.42
CA LEU A 124 -5.90 -1.06 -9.55
C LEU A 124 -5.10 -1.65 -8.38
N ALA A 125 -3.83 -2.02 -8.58
CA ALA A 125 -2.96 -2.46 -7.48
C ALA A 125 -2.78 -1.36 -6.42
N TYR A 126 -2.58 -0.10 -6.84
CA TYR A 126 -2.54 1.05 -5.94
C TYR A 126 -3.84 1.22 -5.15
N LEU A 127 -4.99 1.08 -5.81
CA LEU A 127 -6.30 1.19 -5.16
C LEU A 127 -6.55 0.06 -4.17
N VAL A 128 -6.18 -1.18 -4.50
CA VAL A 128 -6.28 -2.32 -3.56
C VAL A 128 -5.36 -2.12 -2.36
N MET A 129 -4.12 -1.68 -2.58
CA MET A 129 -3.18 -1.36 -1.50
C MET A 129 -3.75 -0.30 -0.55
N PHE A 130 -4.36 0.76 -1.09
CA PHE A 130 -5.04 1.78 -0.29
C PHE A 130 -6.22 1.20 0.50
N ALA A 131 -7.07 0.42 -0.15
CA ALA A 131 -8.24 -0.20 0.48
C ALA A 131 -7.82 -1.11 1.65
N VAL A 132 -6.79 -1.93 1.48
CA VAL A 132 -6.26 -2.80 2.54
C VAL A 132 -5.79 -1.98 3.74
N PHE A 133 -5.05 -0.89 3.54
CA PHE A 133 -4.68 -0.01 4.63
C PHE A 133 -5.92 0.59 5.31
N ALA A 134 -6.87 1.10 4.53
CA ALA A 134 -8.06 1.77 5.04
C ALA A 134 -8.94 0.84 5.87
N ILE A 135 -9.15 -0.40 5.43
CA ILE A 135 -9.85 -1.44 6.18
C ILE A 135 -9.14 -1.69 7.51
N GLY A 136 -7.81 -1.86 7.48
CA GLY A 136 -7.00 -2.05 8.68
C GLY A 136 -7.13 -0.87 9.65
N PHE A 137 -7.12 0.34 9.14
CA PHE A 137 -7.28 1.56 9.94
C PHE A 137 -8.66 1.63 10.61
N VAL A 138 -9.73 1.38 9.85
CA VAL A 138 -11.10 1.36 10.38
C VAL A 138 -11.25 0.29 11.47
N TRP A 139 -10.74 -0.91 11.24
CA TRP A 139 -10.77 -2.00 12.22
C TRP A 139 -9.98 -1.64 13.49
N GLY A 140 -8.78 -1.07 13.32
CA GLY A 140 -7.97 -0.60 14.44
C GLY A 140 -8.70 0.42 15.32
N LYS A 141 -9.48 1.32 14.70
CA LYS A 141 -10.30 2.31 15.39
C LYS A 141 -11.46 1.68 16.17
N ILE A 142 -12.20 0.76 15.55
CA ILE A 142 -13.31 0.03 16.20
C ILE A 142 -12.81 -0.69 17.45
N LYS A 143 -11.68 -1.40 17.34
CA LYS A 143 -11.11 -2.16 18.46
C LYS A 143 -10.66 -1.23 19.61
N LYS A 144 -10.05 -0.09 19.30
CA LYS A 144 -9.65 0.91 20.30
C LYS A 144 -10.85 1.47 21.07
N ALA A 145 -11.95 1.78 20.38
CA ALA A 145 -13.17 2.28 21.01
C ALA A 145 -13.85 1.24 21.93
N GLY A 146 -13.76 -0.04 21.59
CA GLY A 146 -14.24 -1.13 22.44
C GLY A 146 -13.49 -1.21 23.78
N TYR A 147 -12.16 -1.14 23.74
CA TYR A 147 -11.34 -1.18 24.96
C TYR A 147 -11.58 0.03 25.88
N SER A 148 -11.68 1.24 25.32
CA SER A 148 -11.92 2.44 26.14
C SER A 148 -13.26 2.41 26.87
N LYS A 149 -14.29 1.80 26.28
CA LYS A 149 -15.59 1.62 26.92
C LYS A 149 -15.53 0.62 28.09
N GLN A 150 -14.76 -0.45 27.96
CA GLN A 150 -14.60 -1.45 29.02
C GLN A 150 -13.84 -0.90 30.25
N THR A 151 -12.83 -0.05 30.03
CA THR A 151 -12.09 0.58 31.13
C THR A 151 -12.86 1.67 31.84
N ALA A 152 -13.85 2.30 31.19
CA ALA A 152 -14.69 3.32 31.81
C ALA A 152 -15.82 2.73 32.68
N ASN A 153 -16.16 1.46 32.49
CA ASN A 153 -17.22 0.75 33.21
C ASN A 153 -16.68 -0.16 34.34
N ARG A 154 -15.39 -0.05 34.68
CA ARG A 154 -14.75 -0.71 35.82
C ARG A 154 -14.33 0.35 36.83
#